data_AF-A0A2T0VF02-F1
#
_entry.id   AF-A0A2T0VF02-F1
#
_cell.length_a   1.000
_cell.length_b   1.000
_cell.length_c   1.000
_cell.angle_alpha   90.00
_cell.angle_beta   90.00
_cell.angle_gamma   90.00
#
_symmetry.space_group_name_H-M   'P 1'
#
loop_
_entity.id
_entity.type
_entity.pdbx_description
1 polymer ?
#
loop_
_entity_poly.entity_id
_entity_poly.type
_entity_poly.pdbx_seq_one_letter_code
_entity_poly.pdbx_strand_id
1 'polypeptide(L)'
;MTHPSHPPTDPLARIFAYRTIDLRDRFPQPLESFREALECLQSDRSYMAAMSGEIIAYLRGGYSLTIPDDFFIRRSGEINATLVPPDENDEVCAKVQAWLREKLTRPDIDTTKAVPAEERPYSLDQLLAQCDPQAPHPEELQAWQDMPDVGREILEAPTETDIWQAAERLFESRDGAERWMTSPAIALGGRTPVDVMVEDPQLVYDLIMRLEYGVYT
;
A
#
# COMPACT_ATOMS: atom_id res chain seq x y z
N MET A 1 -47.23 3.69 -26.47
CA MET A 1 -46.16 2.70 -26.66
C MET A 1 -45.04 3.36 -27.42
N THR A 2 -43.93 3.66 -26.74
CA THR A 2 -42.57 3.77 -27.27
C THR A 2 -41.68 4.17 -26.09
N HIS A 3 -40.98 3.20 -25.49
CA HIS A 3 -39.88 3.52 -24.58
C HIS A 3 -38.78 4.18 -25.41
N PRO A 4 -38.16 5.28 -24.94
CA PRO A 4 -37.00 5.85 -25.61
C PRO A 4 -35.87 4.82 -25.52
N SER A 5 -35.42 4.34 -26.68
CA SER A 5 -34.24 3.53 -26.84
C SER A 5 -33.04 4.33 -26.29
N HIS A 6 -32.52 3.93 -25.13
CA HIS A 6 -31.23 4.41 -24.68
C HIS A 6 -30.20 4.17 -25.79
N PRO A 7 -29.31 5.15 -26.09
CA PRO A 7 -28.21 4.90 -27.01
C PRO A 7 -27.43 3.67 -26.52
N PRO A 8 -26.83 2.86 -27.42
CA PRO A 8 -25.99 1.75 -27.00
C PRO A 8 -24.88 2.35 -26.14
N THR A 9 -25.01 2.18 -24.83
CA THR A 9 -24.03 2.65 -23.88
C THR A 9 -22.78 1.84 -24.18
N ASP A 10 -21.66 2.51 -24.45
CA ASP A 10 -20.38 1.83 -24.66
C ASP A 10 -20.24 0.75 -23.58
N PRO A 11 -20.13 -0.55 -23.92
CA PRO A 11 -20.03 -1.61 -22.92
C PRO A 11 -18.94 -1.35 -21.89
N LEU A 12 -17.86 -0.66 -22.27
CA LEU A 12 -16.78 -0.30 -21.36
C LEU A 12 -17.18 0.73 -20.30
N ALA A 13 -18.19 1.57 -20.53
CA ALA A 13 -18.69 2.53 -19.55
C ALA A 13 -19.35 1.87 -18.32
N ARG A 14 -19.55 0.54 -18.37
CA ARG A 14 -19.97 -0.28 -17.22
C ARG A 14 -18.85 -0.45 -16.19
N ILE A 15 -17.59 -0.34 -16.62
CA ILE A 15 -16.40 -0.41 -15.77
C ILE A 15 -16.20 0.97 -15.14
N PHE A 16 -15.99 1.02 -13.83
CA PHE A 16 -15.77 2.30 -13.12
C PHE A 16 -14.44 2.38 -12.37
N ALA A 17 -13.74 1.25 -12.23
CA ALA A 17 -12.44 1.18 -11.55
C ALA A 17 -11.70 -0.10 -11.93
N TYR A 18 -10.39 -0.08 -11.71
CA TYR A 18 -9.51 -1.23 -11.77
C TYR A 18 -8.79 -1.42 -10.43
N ARG A 19 -8.39 -2.65 -10.15
CA ARG A 19 -7.48 -3.00 -9.06
C ARG A 19 -6.34 -3.83 -9.62
N THR A 20 -5.15 -3.54 -9.13
CA THR A 20 -3.95 -4.34 -9.38
C THR A 20 -3.56 -5.08 -8.12
N ILE A 21 -3.22 -6.35 -8.25
CA ILE A 21 -2.76 -7.21 -7.16
C ILE A 21 -1.42 -7.80 -7.59
N ASP A 22 -0.43 -7.75 -6.71
CA ASP A 22 0.74 -8.62 -6.73
C ASP A 22 0.78 -9.42 -5.42
N LEU A 23 1.84 -10.19 -5.19
CA LEU A 23 1.96 -11.02 -3.99
C LEU A 23 1.89 -10.23 -2.66
N ARG A 24 2.07 -8.91 -2.67
CA ARG A 24 2.03 -8.05 -1.48
C ARG A 24 0.83 -7.12 -1.42
N ASP A 25 0.07 -7.00 -2.51
CA ASP A 25 -1.17 -6.20 -2.61
C ASP A 25 -1.03 -4.77 -2.05
N ARG A 26 0.03 -4.05 -2.46
CA ARG A 26 0.36 -2.71 -1.94
C ARG A 26 0.08 -1.55 -2.90
N PHE A 27 -0.63 -1.80 -4.00
CA PHE A 27 -0.90 -0.77 -4.99
C PHE A 27 -2.01 0.19 -4.53
N PRO A 28 -1.97 1.47 -4.97
CA PRO A 28 -3.07 2.40 -4.72
C PRO A 28 -4.36 1.89 -5.36
N GLN A 29 -5.48 2.06 -4.66
CA GLN A 29 -6.81 1.61 -5.10
C GLN A 29 -7.84 2.71 -4.81
N PRO A 30 -8.82 2.94 -5.71
CA PRO A 30 -8.98 2.33 -7.04
C PRO A 30 -8.11 3.01 -8.13
N LEU A 31 -7.86 2.29 -9.23
CA LEU A 31 -7.21 2.82 -10.45
C LEU A 31 -8.26 3.17 -11.50
N GLU A 32 -8.05 4.20 -12.31
CA GLU A 32 -9.06 4.72 -13.24
C GLU A 32 -9.05 3.97 -14.58
N SER A 33 -7.90 3.41 -14.97
CA SER A 33 -7.75 2.72 -16.25
C SER A 33 -6.98 1.40 -16.15
N PHE A 34 -7.21 0.52 -17.14
CA PHE A 34 -6.41 -0.69 -17.30
C PHE A 34 -4.91 -0.37 -17.52
N ARG A 35 -4.60 0.74 -18.20
CA ARG A 35 -3.22 1.17 -18.43
C ARG A 35 -2.49 1.47 -17.11
N GLU A 36 -3.12 2.26 -16.23
CA GLU A 36 -2.57 2.53 -14.89
C GLU A 36 -2.39 1.24 -14.08
N ALA A 37 -3.34 0.31 -14.20
CA ALA A 37 -3.26 -1.00 -13.56
C ALA A 37 -2.07 -1.84 -14.02
N LEU A 38 -1.81 -1.84 -15.34
CA LEU A 38 -0.66 -2.52 -15.93
C LEU A 38 0.66 -1.86 -15.55
N GLU A 39 0.72 -0.53 -15.59
CA GLU A 39 1.92 0.24 -15.22
C GLU A 39 2.25 0.07 -13.74
N CYS A 40 1.26 -0.14 -12.87
CA CYS A 40 1.49 -0.54 -11.48
C CYS A 40 2.23 -1.89 -11.37
N LEU A 41 1.79 -2.93 -12.09
CA LEU A 41 2.49 -4.22 -12.12
C LEU A 41 3.91 -4.12 -12.69
N GLN A 42 4.14 -3.22 -13.63
CA GLN A 42 5.45 -3.01 -14.28
C GLN A 42 6.38 -2.10 -13.47
N SER A 43 5.88 -1.46 -12.41
CA SER A 43 6.68 -0.55 -11.60
C SER A 43 7.69 -1.27 -10.70
N ASP A 44 8.72 -0.54 -10.27
CA ASP A 44 9.72 -1.02 -9.30
C ASP A 44 9.14 -1.33 -7.92
N ARG A 45 7.91 -0.88 -7.64
CA ARG A 45 7.19 -1.17 -6.38
C ARG A 45 6.57 -2.56 -6.37
N SER A 46 6.43 -3.17 -7.54
CA SER A 46 5.83 -4.49 -7.69
C SER A 46 6.71 -5.59 -7.09
N TYR A 47 6.08 -6.63 -6.58
CA TYR A 47 6.76 -7.77 -6.00
C TYR A 47 6.23 -9.07 -6.57
N MET A 48 7.09 -9.75 -7.34
CA MET A 48 6.77 -11.02 -8.01
C MET A 48 5.53 -10.93 -8.92
N ALA A 49 5.30 -9.77 -9.54
CA ALA A 49 4.16 -9.53 -10.40
C ALA A 49 4.11 -10.45 -11.63
N ALA A 50 5.25 -10.91 -12.14
CA ALA A 50 5.26 -11.90 -13.23
C ALA A 50 4.72 -13.29 -12.81
N MET A 51 4.71 -13.61 -11.51
CA MET A 51 4.22 -14.90 -11.00
C MET A 51 2.79 -14.84 -10.43
N SER A 52 2.36 -13.67 -9.99
CA SER A 52 1.13 -13.49 -9.18
C SER A 52 0.33 -12.24 -9.55
N GLY A 53 0.72 -11.53 -10.61
CA GLY A 53 0.10 -10.29 -11.01
C GLY A 53 -1.33 -10.52 -11.52
N GLU A 54 -2.28 -9.82 -10.92
CA GLU A 54 -3.67 -9.82 -11.35
C GLU A 54 -4.17 -8.39 -11.57
N ILE A 55 -5.06 -8.23 -12.54
CA ILE A 55 -5.80 -6.99 -12.75
C ILE A 55 -7.29 -7.33 -12.76
N ILE A 56 -8.07 -6.60 -11.96
CA ILE A 56 -9.50 -6.78 -11.81
C ILE A 56 -10.21 -5.51 -12.27
N ALA A 57 -11.19 -5.65 -13.16
CA ALA A 57 -12.11 -4.59 -13.56
C ALA A 57 -13.37 -4.64 -12.70
N TYR A 58 -13.70 -3.55 -12.02
CA TYR A 58 -14.94 -3.40 -11.26
C TYR A 58 -16.04 -2.80 -12.09
N LEU A 59 -17.20 -3.47 -12.07
CA LEU A 59 -18.38 -3.09 -12.82
C LEU A 59 -19.43 -2.51 -11.89
N ARG A 60 -20.23 -1.58 -12.41
CA ARG A 60 -21.42 -1.10 -11.70
C ARG A 60 -22.30 -2.29 -11.30
N GLY A 61 -23.06 -2.18 -10.21
CA GLY A 61 -23.91 -3.27 -9.73
C GLY A 61 -23.22 -4.35 -8.90
N GLY A 62 -21.92 -4.20 -8.59
CA GLY A 62 -21.19 -5.07 -7.66
C GLY A 62 -20.50 -6.27 -8.30
N TYR A 63 -20.41 -6.30 -9.63
CA TYR A 63 -19.70 -7.34 -10.37
C TYR A 63 -18.23 -6.98 -10.56
N SER A 64 -17.40 -8.01 -10.76
CA SER A 64 -15.99 -7.85 -11.13
C SER A 64 -15.60 -8.84 -12.23
N LEU A 65 -14.59 -8.48 -13.01
CA LEU A 65 -14.01 -9.28 -14.07
C LEU A 65 -12.49 -9.30 -13.87
N THR A 66 -11.93 -10.47 -13.61
CA THR A 66 -10.47 -10.65 -13.63
C THR A 66 -10.01 -10.66 -15.09
N ILE A 67 -9.06 -9.79 -15.42
CA ILE A 67 -8.44 -9.75 -16.75
C ILE A 67 -7.50 -10.96 -16.88
N PRO A 68 -7.61 -11.78 -17.95
CA PRO A 68 -6.70 -12.89 -18.17
C PRO A 68 -5.25 -12.42 -18.17
N ASP A 69 -4.43 -13.06 -17.34
CA ASP A 69 -3.04 -12.67 -17.16
C ASP A 69 -2.17 -12.90 -18.40
N ASP A 70 -2.51 -13.85 -19.26
CA ASP A 70 -1.83 -14.11 -20.55
C ASP A 70 -1.81 -12.88 -21.48
N PHE A 71 -2.63 -11.84 -21.23
CA PHE A 71 -2.52 -10.57 -21.93
C PHE A 71 -1.25 -9.79 -21.57
N PHE A 72 -0.79 -9.90 -20.32
CA PHE A 72 0.30 -9.10 -19.77
C PHE A 72 1.42 -9.91 -19.09
N ILE A 73 1.29 -11.24 -18.99
CA ILE A 73 2.29 -12.18 -18.49
C ILE A 73 2.61 -13.20 -19.58
N ARG A 74 3.90 -13.35 -19.90
CA ARG A 74 4.44 -14.34 -20.82
C ARG A 74 5.04 -15.49 -20.05
N ARG A 75 4.58 -16.71 -20.32
CA ARG A 75 5.12 -17.93 -19.69
C ARG A 75 6.01 -18.68 -20.67
N SER A 76 7.20 -19.07 -20.21
CA SER A 76 8.15 -19.89 -20.95
C SER A 76 8.57 -21.10 -20.10
N GLY A 77 7.77 -22.16 -20.18
CA GLY A 77 7.91 -23.33 -19.30
C GLY A 77 7.16 -23.18 -17.98
N GLU A 78 7.42 -24.08 -17.03
CA GLU A 78 6.66 -24.16 -15.76
C GLU A 78 7.00 -23.06 -14.75
N ILE A 79 8.22 -22.53 -14.80
CA ILE A 79 8.74 -21.62 -13.76
C ILE A 79 9.12 -20.22 -14.25
N ASN A 80 9.27 -20.01 -15.56
CA ASN A 80 9.65 -18.70 -16.09
C ASN A 80 8.40 -17.97 -16.56
N ALA A 81 8.12 -16.85 -15.90
CA ALA A 81 7.12 -15.90 -16.33
C ALA A 81 7.74 -14.50 -16.31
N THR A 82 7.38 -13.69 -17.30
CA THR A 82 7.79 -12.28 -17.37
C THR A 82 6.60 -11.40 -17.71
N LEU A 83 6.55 -10.20 -17.15
CA LEU A 83 5.58 -9.21 -17.61
C LEU A 83 5.95 -8.76 -19.04
N VAL A 84 4.92 -8.39 -19.79
CA VAL A 84 5.09 -7.61 -21.03
C VAL A 84 5.83 -6.30 -20.70
N PRO A 85 6.77 -5.85 -21.54
CA PRO A 85 7.49 -4.60 -21.31
C PRO A 85 6.59 -3.39 -21.64
N PRO A 86 6.88 -2.20 -21.07
CA PRO A 86 6.02 -1.02 -21.19
C PRO A 86 5.79 -0.52 -22.62
N ASP A 87 6.71 -0.78 -23.55
CA ASP A 87 6.58 -0.42 -24.97
C ASP A 87 5.47 -1.19 -25.69
N GLU A 88 5.02 -2.32 -25.12
CA GLU A 88 3.92 -3.13 -25.66
C GLU A 88 2.56 -2.78 -25.03
N ASN A 89 2.50 -1.82 -24.10
CA ASN A 89 1.28 -1.50 -23.36
C ASN A 89 0.11 -1.09 -24.25
N ASP A 90 0.36 -0.40 -25.36
CA ASP A 90 -0.70 0.01 -26.30
C ASP A 90 -1.39 -1.19 -26.94
N GLU A 91 -0.61 -2.19 -27.38
CA GLU A 91 -1.14 -3.42 -27.97
C GLU A 91 -1.92 -4.24 -26.95
N VAL A 92 -1.38 -4.36 -25.72
CA VAL A 92 -2.02 -5.07 -24.61
C VAL A 92 -3.34 -4.38 -24.23
N CYS A 93 -3.35 -3.05 -24.11
CA CYS A 93 -4.56 -2.27 -23.85
C CYS A 93 -5.62 -2.50 -24.92
N ALA A 94 -5.25 -2.48 -26.20
CA ALA A 94 -6.18 -2.72 -27.30
C ALA A 94 -6.78 -4.13 -27.26
N LYS A 95 -5.95 -5.15 -26.99
CA LYS A 95 -6.39 -6.55 -26.85
C LYS A 95 -7.34 -6.74 -25.67
N VAL A 96 -7.02 -6.17 -24.52
CA VAL A 96 -7.87 -6.24 -23.32
C VAL A 96 -9.18 -5.49 -23.53
N GLN A 97 -9.16 -4.31 -24.15
CA GLN A 97 -10.38 -3.58 -24.48
C GLN A 97 -11.29 -4.37 -25.43
N ALA A 98 -10.73 -5.02 -26.46
CA ALA A 98 -11.50 -5.87 -27.38
C ALA A 98 -12.13 -7.05 -26.63
N TRP A 99 -11.37 -7.72 -25.76
CA TRP A 99 -11.86 -8.80 -24.92
C TRP A 99 -12.96 -8.34 -23.95
N LEU A 100 -12.79 -7.19 -23.28
CA LEU A 100 -13.79 -6.60 -22.39
C LEU A 100 -15.08 -6.27 -23.14
N ARG A 101 -14.99 -5.65 -24.32
CA ARG A 101 -16.17 -5.37 -25.16
C ARG A 101 -16.92 -6.64 -25.52
N GLU A 102 -16.22 -7.70 -25.92
CA GLU A 102 -16.83 -9.00 -26.19
C GLU A 102 -17.52 -9.57 -24.95
N LYS A 103 -16.83 -9.62 -23.81
CA LYS A 103 -17.36 -10.15 -22.55
C LYS A 103 -18.59 -9.38 -22.06
N LEU A 104 -18.57 -8.07 -22.17
CA LEU A 104 -19.64 -7.18 -21.69
C LEU A 104 -20.82 -7.07 -22.65
N THR A 105 -20.71 -7.60 -23.86
CA THR A 105 -21.83 -7.66 -24.81
C THR A 105 -22.57 -9.01 -24.73
N ARG A 106 -22.04 -10.01 -24.00
CA ARG A 106 -22.70 -11.31 -23.84
C ARG A 106 -23.99 -11.16 -23.02
N PRO A 107 -25.13 -11.66 -23.51
CA PRO A 107 -26.46 -11.42 -22.92
C PRO A 107 -26.73 -12.17 -21.61
N ASP A 108 -25.91 -13.15 -21.24
CA ASP A 108 -26.19 -14.04 -20.11
C ASP A 108 -26.01 -13.41 -18.72
N ILE A 109 -25.36 -12.24 -18.62
CA ILE A 109 -25.18 -11.56 -17.34
C ILE A 109 -25.39 -10.05 -17.53
N ASP A 110 -26.54 -9.56 -17.09
CA ASP A 110 -26.75 -8.11 -16.94
C ASP A 110 -25.98 -7.61 -15.72
N THR A 111 -24.66 -7.46 -15.88
CA THR A 111 -23.80 -6.82 -14.87
C THR A 111 -24.15 -5.36 -14.61
N THR A 112 -25.14 -4.73 -15.27
CA THR A 112 -25.61 -3.40 -14.85
C THR A 112 -26.73 -3.48 -13.82
N LYS A 113 -27.39 -4.62 -13.71
CA LYS A 113 -28.45 -4.86 -12.73
C LYS A 113 -27.79 -5.14 -11.40
N ALA A 114 -27.76 -4.15 -10.52
CA ALA A 114 -27.33 -4.38 -9.14
C ALA A 114 -28.10 -5.58 -8.56
N VAL A 115 -27.41 -6.43 -7.80
CA VAL A 115 -28.08 -7.49 -7.03
C VAL A 115 -29.28 -6.84 -6.32
N PRO A 116 -30.52 -7.26 -6.62
CA PRO A 116 -31.71 -6.66 -6.04
C PRO A 116 -31.56 -6.60 -4.53
N ALA A 117 -32.03 -5.52 -3.91
CA ALA A 117 -31.98 -5.39 -2.45
C ALA A 117 -32.63 -6.61 -1.75
N GLU A 118 -33.60 -7.25 -2.42
CA GLU A 118 -34.32 -8.45 -1.99
C GLU A 118 -33.47 -9.73 -2.00
N GLU A 119 -32.40 -9.77 -2.80
CA GLU A 119 -31.45 -10.88 -2.86
C GLU A 119 -30.23 -10.67 -1.94
N ARG A 120 -30.07 -9.46 -1.38
CA ARG A 120 -28.99 -9.18 -0.42
C ARG A 120 -29.43 -9.70 0.95
N PRO A 121 -28.62 -10.53 1.63
CA PRO A 121 -29.00 -11.10 2.91
C PRO A 121 -29.19 -10.04 3.99
N TYR A 122 -28.53 -8.87 3.85
CA TYR A 122 -28.65 -7.74 4.77
C TYR A 122 -28.52 -6.40 4.03
N SER A 123 -29.24 -5.37 4.49
CA SER A 123 -29.00 -3.96 4.16
C SER A 123 -27.97 -3.32 5.09
N LEU A 124 -27.37 -2.18 4.71
CA LEU A 124 -26.46 -1.44 5.59
C LEU A 124 -27.15 -1.08 6.92
N ASP A 125 -28.38 -0.57 6.87
CA ASP A 125 -29.15 -0.24 8.07
C ASP A 125 -29.40 -1.48 8.95
N GLN A 126 -29.66 -2.65 8.34
CA GLN A 126 -29.82 -3.91 9.07
C GLN A 126 -28.52 -4.38 9.72
N LEU A 127 -27.37 -4.17 9.07
CA LEU A 127 -26.06 -4.48 9.65
C LEU A 127 -25.73 -3.51 10.80
N LEU A 128 -25.97 -2.21 10.60
CA LEU A 128 -25.77 -1.19 11.62
C LEU A 128 -26.69 -1.39 12.83
N ALA A 129 -27.93 -1.83 12.62
CA ALA A 129 -28.86 -2.16 13.70
C ALA A 129 -28.42 -3.40 14.50
N GLN A 130 -27.60 -4.29 13.92
CA GLN A 130 -27.01 -5.43 14.62
C GLN A 130 -25.74 -5.05 15.40
N CYS A 131 -25.15 -3.88 15.12
CA CYS A 131 -24.02 -3.39 15.90
C CYS A 131 -24.51 -2.90 17.27
N ASP A 132 -23.83 -3.33 18.34
CA ASP A 132 -24.01 -2.74 19.67
C ASP A 132 -23.11 -1.49 19.80
N PRO A 133 -23.66 -0.27 19.83
CA PRO A 133 -22.87 0.95 19.97
C PRO A 133 -22.25 1.09 21.37
N GLN A 134 -22.62 0.25 22.32
CA GLN A 134 -22.04 0.15 23.65
C GLN A 134 -21.17 -1.10 23.81
N ALA A 135 -20.86 -1.80 22.70
CA ALA A 135 -19.94 -2.93 22.73
C ALA A 135 -18.63 -2.50 23.40
N PRO A 136 -18.20 -3.18 24.47
CA PRO A 136 -16.95 -2.84 25.12
C PRO A 136 -15.81 -3.04 24.12
N HIS A 137 -14.85 -2.11 24.14
CA HIS A 137 -13.66 -2.25 23.31
C HIS A 137 -12.92 -3.54 23.73
N PRO A 138 -12.66 -4.49 22.82
CA PRO A 138 -12.01 -5.73 23.19
C PRO A 138 -10.65 -5.48 23.82
N GLU A 139 -10.36 -6.17 24.92
CA GLU A 139 -9.09 -6.03 25.66
C GLU A 139 -7.87 -6.24 24.75
N GLU A 140 -7.97 -7.19 23.81
CA GLU A 140 -6.93 -7.40 22.80
C GLU A 140 -6.71 -6.16 21.94
N LEU A 141 -7.78 -5.56 21.38
CA LEU A 141 -7.65 -4.35 20.57
C LEU A 141 -7.14 -3.16 21.39
N GLN A 142 -7.53 -3.06 22.66
CA GLN A 142 -7.02 -2.05 23.59
C GLN A 142 -5.52 -2.24 23.80
N ALA A 143 -5.08 -3.47 24.10
CA ALA A 143 -3.68 -3.80 24.26
C ALA A 143 -2.87 -3.50 23.00
N TRP A 144 -3.40 -3.83 21.81
CA TRP A 144 -2.78 -3.49 20.51
C TRP A 144 -2.67 -1.98 20.27
N GLN A 145 -3.67 -1.18 20.67
CA GLN A 145 -3.62 0.28 20.56
C GLN A 145 -2.64 0.91 21.54
N ASP A 146 -2.50 0.31 22.72
CA ASP A 146 -1.59 0.74 23.78
C ASP A 146 -0.17 0.17 23.59
N MET A 147 0.05 -0.67 22.55
CA MET A 147 1.39 -1.17 22.25
C MET A 147 2.29 0.00 21.86
N PRO A 148 3.50 0.09 22.44
CA PRO A 148 4.47 1.08 22.01
C PRO A 148 4.85 0.84 20.56
N ASP A 149 5.14 1.91 19.82
CA ASP A 149 5.60 1.81 18.43
C ASP A 149 6.81 0.89 18.36
N VAL A 150 6.63 -0.25 17.69
CA VAL A 150 7.68 -1.26 17.46
C VAL A 150 8.48 -0.98 16.18
N GLY A 151 8.07 0.03 15.43
CA GLY A 151 8.77 0.53 14.25
C GLY A 151 10.02 1.30 14.66
N ARG A 152 11.07 1.21 13.84
CA ARG A 152 12.21 2.16 13.90
C ARG A 152 11.96 3.39 13.04
N GLU A 153 10.73 3.57 12.55
CA GLU A 153 10.36 4.75 11.78
C GLU A 153 10.33 5.98 12.69
N ILE A 154 11.27 6.87 12.45
CA ILE A 154 11.31 8.17 13.09
C ILE A 154 10.57 9.11 12.16
N LEU A 155 9.32 9.41 12.51
CA LEU A 155 8.42 10.25 11.72
C LEU A 155 8.94 11.69 11.61
N GLU A 156 9.68 12.16 12.61
CA GLU A 156 10.34 13.46 12.67
C GLU A 156 11.75 13.30 13.26
N ALA A 157 12.77 13.82 12.57
CA ALA A 157 14.15 13.72 13.06
C ALA A 157 14.29 14.40 14.45
N PRO A 158 15.06 13.81 15.38
CA PRO A 158 15.24 14.34 16.73
C PRO A 158 15.84 15.74 16.67
N THR A 159 15.31 16.65 17.48
CA THR A 159 15.83 18.01 17.58
C THR A 159 17.14 18.02 18.36
N GLU A 160 17.92 19.09 18.22
CA GLU A 160 19.12 19.32 19.04
C GLU A 160 18.79 19.22 20.54
N THR A 161 17.63 19.74 20.96
CA THR A 161 17.21 19.69 22.37
C THR A 161 16.98 18.25 22.83
N ASP A 162 16.36 17.41 22.00
CA ASP A 162 16.10 16.00 22.32
C ASP A 162 17.41 15.21 22.49
N ILE A 163 18.39 15.50 21.63
CA ILE A 163 19.72 14.85 21.66
C ILE A 163 20.50 15.26 22.91
N TRP A 164 20.54 16.56 23.25
CA TRP A 164 21.19 17.02 24.48
C TRP A 164 20.53 16.44 25.73
N GLN A 165 19.20 16.38 25.78
CA GLN A 165 18.49 15.75 26.90
C GLN A 165 18.74 14.23 26.98
N ALA A 166 18.87 13.55 25.86
CA ALA A 166 19.22 12.13 25.83
C ALA A 166 20.66 11.91 26.34
N ALA A 167 21.61 12.76 25.94
CA ALA A 167 22.99 12.69 26.43
C ALA A 167 23.07 12.98 27.94
N GLU A 168 22.35 13.98 28.45
CA GLU A 168 22.30 14.28 29.89
C GLU A 168 21.74 13.12 30.71
N ARG A 169 20.72 12.41 30.18
CA ARG A 169 20.18 11.20 30.80
C ARG A 169 21.20 10.07 30.82
N LEU A 170 21.87 9.81 29.70
CA LEU A 170 22.86 8.73 29.59
C LEU A 170 24.05 8.92 30.55
N PHE A 171 24.55 10.15 30.70
CA PHE A 171 25.70 10.44 31.55
C PHE A 171 25.33 10.92 32.97
N GLU A 172 24.03 10.96 33.28
CA GLU A 172 23.46 11.44 34.56
C GLU A 172 24.00 12.82 34.99
N SER A 173 24.48 13.63 34.03
CA SER A 173 25.19 14.89 34.29
C SER A 173 25.28 15.74 33.04
N ARG A 174 24.99 17.04 33.20
CA ARG A 174 25.22 18.05 32.17
C ARG A 174 26.68 18.15 31.73
N ASP A 175 27.61 18.27 32.68
CA ASP A 175 29.04 18.31 32.38
C ASP A 175 29.55 17.02 31.70
N GLY A 176 28.95 15.86 32.04
CA GLY A 176 29.24 14.58 31.40
C GLY A 176 28.79 14.55 29.94
N ALA A 177 27.55 14.99 29.69
CA ALA A 177 27.00 15.13 28.35
C ALA A 177 27.81 16.11 27.50
N GLU A 178 28.15 17.30 28.02
CA GLU A 178 28.96 18.29 27.30
C GLU A 178 30.33 17.76 26.94
N ARG A 179 31.01 17.07 27.86
CA ARG A 179 32.29 16.42 27.58
C ARG A 179 32.18 15.37 26.49
N TRP A 180 31.17 14.51 26.54
CA TRP A 180 30.98 13.48 25.51
C TRP A 180 30.63 14.09 24.15
N MET A 181 29.70 15.05 24.12
CA MET A 181 29.23 15.72 22.91
C MET A 181 30.35 16.47 22.17
N THR A 182 31.37 16.95 22.89
CA THR A 182 32.54 17.66 22.34
C THR A 182 33.78 16.79 22.18
N SER A 183 33.71 15.51 22.55
CA SER A 183 34.83 14.57 22.43
C SER A 183 34.73 13.72 21.16
N PRO A 184 35.85 13.42 20.48
CA PRO A 184 35.88 12.46 19.39
C PRO A 184 35.34 11.08 19.80
N ALA A 185 34.37 10.56 19.04
CA ALA A 185 33.80 9.23 19.25
C ALA A 185 34.25 8.27 18.13
N ILE A 186 34.77 7.10 18.51
CA ILE A 186 35.21 6.05 17.54
C ILE A 186 34.03 5.62 16.66
N ALA A 187 32.85 5.45 17.26
CA ALA A 187 31.60 5.11 16.58
C ALA A 187 31.20 6.10 15.48
N LEU A 188 31.70 7.34 15.56
CA LEU A 188 31.44 8.43 14.61
C LEU A 188 32.66 8.71 13.72
N GLY A 189 33.55 7.72 13.55
CA GLY A 189 34.75 7.87 12.72
C GLY A 189 35.77 8.87 13.28
N GLY A 190 35.78 9.09 14.60
CA GLY A 190 36.67 10.06 15.26
C GLY A 190 36.18 11.51 15.20
N ARG A 191 34.95 11.76 14.74
CA ARG A 191 34.30 13.08 14.82
C ARG A 191 33.63 13.27 16.19
N THR A 192 33.32 14.52 16.54
CA THR A 192 32.54 14.82 17.74
C THR A 192 31.04 14.65 17.46
N PRO A 193 30.23 14.21 18.45
CA PRO A 193 28.78 14.17 18.32
C PRO A 193 28.15 15.50 17.90
N VAL A 194 28.67 16.65 18.38
CA VAL A 194 28.17 17.98 17.97
C VAL A 194 28.36 18.22 16.47
N ASP A 195 29.52 17.85 15.91
CA ASP A 195 29.78 18.04 14.48
C ASP A 195 28.88 17.15 13.63
N VAL A 196 28.62 15.92 14.07
CA VAL A 196 27.77 14.97 13.36
C VAL A 196 26.30 15.36 13.47
N MET A 197 25.86 15.90 14.61
CA MET A 197 24.47 16.30 14.85
C MET A 197 23.97 17.37 13.87
N VAL A 198 24.86 18.22 13.34
CA VAL A 198 24.52 19.23 12.32
C VAL A 198 24.17 18.59 10.97
N GLU A 199 24.80 17.46 10.64
CA GLU A 199 24.62 16.75 9.37
C GLU A 199 23.57 15.65 9.46
N ASP A 200 23.63 14.88 10.55
CA ASP A 200 22.81 13.70 10.80
C ASP A 200 22.48 13.60 12.31
N PRO A 201 21.46 14.34 12.78
CA PRO A 201 21.02 14.28 14.17
C PRO A 201 20.53 12.89 14.57
N GLN A 202 20.02 12.12 13.61
CA GLN A 202 19.52 10.77 13.86
C GLN A 202 20.65 9.83 14.27
N LEU A 203 21.77 9.89 13.56
CA LEU A 203 22.94 9.05 13.85
C LEU A 203 23.47 9.26 15.28
N VAL A 204 23.46 10.50 15.76
CA VAL A 204 23.89 10.82 17.13
C VAL A 204 22.88 10.31 18.15
N TYR A 205 21.58 10.50 17.89
CA TYR A 205 20.52 10.01 18.76
C TYR A 205 20.54 8.47 18.88
N ASP A 206 20.69 7.77 17.76
CA ASP A 206 20.80 6.31 17.73
C ASP A 206 22.02 5.81 18.51
N LEU A 207 23.15 6.52 18.41
CA LEU A 207 24.33 6.20 19.19
C LEU A 207 24.08 6.31 20.70
N ILE A 208 23.38 7.35 21.15
CA ILE A 208 23.01 7.52 22.57
C ILE A 208 22.13 6.37 23.03
N MET A 209 21.09 6.02 22.25
CA MET A 209 20.21 4.89 22.57
C MET A 209 20.99 3.58 22.66
N ARG A 210 21.91 3.33 21.73
CA ARG A 210 22.75 2.12 21.76
C ARG A 210 23.63 2.05 23.00
N LEU A 211 24.22 3.17 23.43
CA LEU A 211 25.03 3.24 24.64
C LEU A 211 24.19 3.00 25.91
N GLU A 212 22.95 3.49 25.95
CA GLU A 212 22.00 3.25 27.05
C GLU A 212 21.68 1.75 27.21
N TYR A 213 21.55 1.02 26.09
CA TYR A 213 21.35 -0.44 26.09
C TYR A 213 22.66 -1.25 26.15
N GLY A 214 23.81 -0.62 26.39
CA GLY A 214 25.11 -1.30 26.58
C GLY A 214 25.76 -1.81 25.29
N VAL A 215 25.42 -1.25 24.13
CA VAL A 215 26.02 -1.61 22.84
C VAL A 215 27.13 -0.61 22.47
N TYR A 216 28.38 -1.00 22.74
CA TYR A 216 29.58 -0.20 22.43
C TYR A 216 30.17 -0.65 21.09
N THR A 217 29.88 0.03 19.98
CA THR A 217 30.62 -0.16 18.72
C THR A 217 31.10 1.17 18.19
#